data_AF-A0A480B2M0-F1
#
_entry.id   AF-A0A480B2M0-F1
#
_cell.length_a   1.000
_cell.length_b   1.000
_cell.length_c   1.000
_cell.angle_alpha   90.00
_cell.angle_beta   90.00
_cell.angle_gamma   90.00
#
_symmetry.space_group_name_H-M   'P 1'
#
loop_
_entity.id
_entity.type
_entity.pdbx_description
1 polymer ?
#
loop_
_entity_poly.entity_id
_entity_poly.type
_entity_poly.pdbx_seq_one_letter_code
_entity_poly.pdbx_strand_id
1 'polypeptide(L)'
;MQSLQLYEQKLETISSKKVNEKYYASGRASQNNNLEITYDSVTIDDVKEILSKQNIDWNEISKNRIVGHDYDTNVYIELFKERGSNKVILILQKRN
;
A
#
# COMPACT_ATOMS: atom_id res chain seq x y z
N MET A 1 -11.81 -7.16 5.40
CA MET A 1 -12.20 -5.83 4.90
C MET A 1 -11.83 -4.71 5.86
N GLN A 2 -12.22 -4.73 7.15
CA GLN A 2 -11.91 -3.65 8.11
C GLN A 2 -10.43 -3.21 8.13
N SER A 3 -9.48 -4.15 8.09
CA SER A 3 -8.04 -3.81 8.09
C SER A 3 -7.64 -2.94 6.90
N LEU A 4 -8.12 -3.24 5.67
CA LEU A 4 -7.80 -2.45 4.47
C LEU A 4 -8.49 -1.08 4.51
N GLN A 5 -9.72 -1.01 5.03
CA GLN A 5 -10.44 0.24 5.21
C GLN A 5 -9.72 1.23 6.14
N LEU A 6 -9.00 0.73 7.15
CA LEU A 6 -8.16 1.57 8.00
C LEU A 6 -7.02 2.23 7.22
N TYR A 7 -6.45 1.55 6.20
CA TYR A 7 -5.42 2.14 5.35
C TYR A 7 -6.00 3.17 4.40
N GLU A 8 -7.19 2.93 3.82
CA GLU A 8 -7.87 3.93 2.99
C GLU A 8 -8.08 5.24 3.75
N GLN A 9 -8.59 5.17 4.99
CA GLN A 9 -8.78 6.36 5.84
C GLN A 9 -7.47 7.10 6.12
N LYS A 10 -6.37 6.37 6.36
CA LYS A 10 -5.05 6.98 6.59
C LYS A 10 -4.52 7.67 5.33
N LEU A 11 -4.78 7.09 4.16
CA LEU A 11 -4.33 7.58 2.87
C LEU A 11 -5.25 8.67 2.29
N GLU A 12 -6.33 9.01 2.98
CA GLU A 12 -7.29 10.03 2.53
C GLU A 12 -6.62 11.40 2.30
N THR A 13 -5.56 11.72 3.04
CA THR A 13 -4.81 12.98 2.85
C THR A 13 -4.16 13.11 1.48
N ILE A 14 -3.93 11.99 0.79
CA ILE A 14 -3.37 11.96 -0.57
C ILE A 14 -4.39 11.43 -1.60
N SER A 15 -5.67 11.36 -1.27
CA SER A 15 -6.72 10.84 -2.16
C SER A 15 -6.81 11.61 -3.48
N SER A 16 -6.55 12.92 -3.47
CA SER A 16 -6.49 13.77 -4.68
C SER A 16 -5.40 13.39 -5.69
N LYS A 17 -4.41 12.58 -5.27
CA LYS A 17 -3.32 12.08 -6.12
C LYS A 17 -3.58 10.68 -6.67
N LYS A 18 -4.66 10.03 -6.23
CA LYS A 18 -5.04 8.68 -6.64
C LYS A 18 -5.52 8.70 -8.09
N VAL A 19 -4.86 7.92 -8.95
CA VAL A 19 -5.23 7.78 -10.37
C VAL A 19 -5.93 6.45 -10.66
N ASN A 20 -5.73 5.44 -9.81
CA ASN A 20 -6.39 4.15 -9.93
C ASN A 20 -6.52 3.49 -8.55
N GLU A 21 -7.58 2.70 -8.38
CA GLU A 21 -7.83 1.88 -7.20
C GLU A 21 -8.50 0.57 -7.60
N LYS A 22 -7.95 -0.54 -7.10
CA LYS A 22 -8.46 -1.87 -7.44
C LYS A 22 -8.45 -2.80 -6.24
N TYR A 23 -9.58 -3.45 -6.04
CA TYR A 23 -9.73 -4.57 -5.14
C TYR A 23 -9.68 -5.89 -5.89
N TYR A 24 -8.93 -6.86 -5.36
CA TYR A 24 -8.90 -8.20 -5.92
C TYR A 24 -8.53 -9.27 -4.89
N ALA A 25 -8.94 -10.50 -5.17
CA ALA A 25 -8.54 -11.69 -4.42
C ALA A 25 -7.23 -12.28 -5.01
N SER A 26 -6.37 -12.81 -4.15
CA SER A 26 -5.16 -13.55 -4.54
C SER A 26 -5.10 -14.91 -3.85
N GLY A 27 -4.60 -15.94 -4.53
CA GLY A 27 -4.45 -17.29 -3.97
C GLY A 27 -5.79 -18.02 -3.83
N ARG A 28 -6.02 -18.69 -2.70
CA ARG A 28 -7.29 -19.41 -2.41
C ARG A 28 -8.34 -18.54 -1.69
N ALA A 29 -8.11 -17.23 -1.58
CA ALA A 29 -9.05 -16.34 -0.92
C ALA A 29 -10.33 -16.20 -1.75
N SER A 30 -11.49 -16.33 -1.10
CA SER A 30 -12.81 -16.09 -1.71
C SER A 30 -13.24 -14.63 -1.68
N GLN A 31 -12.53 -13.79 -0.92
CA GLN A 31 -12.82 -12.37 -0.76
C GLN A 31 -11.64 -11.52 -1.23
N ASN A 32 -11.94 -10.30 -1.67
CA ASN A 32 -10.94 -9.28 -1.97
C ASN A 32 -10.11 -8.98 -0.73
N ASN A 33 -8.91 -9.56 -0.70
CA ASN A 33 -7.95 -9.42 0.39
C ASN A 33 -6.78 -8.50 0.01
N ASN A 34 -6.76 -8.00 -1.23
CA ASN A 34 -5.79 -7.02 -1.69
C ASN A 34 -6.46 -5.72 -2.11
N LEU A 35 -5.76 -4.62 -1.83
CA LEU A 35 -6.04 -3.28 -2.32
C LEU A 35 -4.79 -2.78 -3.03
N GLU A 36 -4.93 -2.42 -4.30
CA GLU A 36 -3.88 -1.80 -5.10
C GLU A 36 -4.30 -0.38 -5.44
N ILE A 37 -3.44 0.58 -5.11
CA ILE A 37 -3.66 1.99 -5.39
C ILE A 37 -2.48 2.50 -6.21
N THR A 38 -2.78 3.19 -7.30
CA THR A 38 -1.79 3.93 -8.07
C THR A 38 -1.95 5.41 -7.78
N TYR A 39 -0.86 6.04 -7.37
CA TYR A 39 -0.78 7.48 -7.18
C TYR A 39 0.11 8.10 -8.24
N ASP A 40 -0.22 9.33 -8.64
CA ASP A 40 0.66 10.18 -9.43
C ASP A 40 1.14 11.39 -8.61
N SER A 41 2.32 11.89 -8.91
CA SER A 41 2.91 13.04 -8.22
C SER A 41 3.05 12.88 -6.69
N VAL A 42 3.37 11.66 -6.23
CA VAL A 42 3.82 11.35 -4.86
C VAL A 42 5.09 10.49 -4.93
N THR A 43 5.83 10.42 -3.82
CA THR A 43 7.02 9.57 -3.68
C THR A 43 6.73 8.37 -2.78
N ILE A 44 7.64 7.39 -2.79
CA ILE A 44 7.58 6.25 -1.86
C ILE A 44 7.66 6.76 -0.41
N ASP A 45 8.49 7.76 -0.16
CA ASP A 45 8.68 8.32 1.19
C ASP A 45 7.43 9.04 1.69
N ASP A 46 6.71 9.77 0.84
CA ASP A 46 5.45 10.42 1.21
C ASP A 46 4.42 9.38 1.70
N VAL A 47 4.27 8.27 0.96
CA VAL A 47 3.33 7.20 1.33
C VAL A 47 3.83 6.45 2.57
N LYS A 48 5.14 6.17 2.65
CA LYS A 48 5.77 5.53 3.80
C LYS A 48 5.59 6.38 5.07
N GLU A 49 5.74 7.69 5.01
CA GLU A 49 5.58 8.59 6.16
C GLU A 49 4.16 8.54 6.72
N ILE A 50 3.14 8.58 5.84
CA ILE A 50 1.74 8.43 6.23
C ILE A 50 1.50 7.10 6.96
N LEU A 51 2.09 6.02 6.43
CA LEU A 51 1.91 4.67 6.98
C LEU A 51 2.79 4.40 8.21
N SER A 52 3.96 5.02 8.34
CA SER A 52 4.92 4.81 9.45
C SER A 52 4.42 5.28 10.81
N LYS A 53 3.25 5.92 10.88
CA LYS A 53 2.50 6.13 12.14
C LYS A 53 1.98 4.81 12.74
N GLN A 54 2.18 3.68 12.07
CA GLN A 54 1.86 2.34 12.52
C GLN A 54 3.13 1.58 12.92
N ASN A 55 2.96 0.50 13.68
CA ASN A 55 4.03 -0.43 14.03
C ASN A 55 4.36 -1.36 12.84
N ILE A 56 4.78 -0.76 11.72
CA ILE A 56 5.15 -1.46 10.49
C ILE A 56 6.67 -1.66 10.47
N ASP A 57 7.08 -2.92 10.36
CA ASP A 57 8.48 -3.25 10.09
C ASP A 57 8.77 -3.08 8.60
N TRP A 58 9.49 -2.01 8.27
CA TRP A 58 9.89 -1.68 6.92
C TRP A 58 11.21 -2.33 6.52
N ASN A 59 11.26 -2.86 5.30
CA ASN A 59 12.45 -3.43 4.69
C ASN A 59 12.65 -2.83 3.29
N GLU A 60 13.76 -2.11 3.10
CA GLU A 60 14.13 -1.55 1.80
C GLU A 60 14.68 -2.66 0.90
N ILE A 61 14.01 -2.90 -0.22
CA ILE A 61 14.44 -3.90 -1.21
C ILE A 61 15.34 -3.26 -2.27
N SER A 62 15.03 -2.03 -2.65
CA SER A 62 15.82 -1.22 -3.58
C SER A 62 15.40 0.25 -3.51
N LYS A 63 16.15 1.13 -4.17
CA LYS A 63 15.82 2.58 -4.28
C LYS A 63 14.40 2.88 -4.78
N ASN A 64 13.77 1.94 -5.51
CA ASN A 64 12.44 2.12 -6.08
C ASN A 64 11.40 1.17 -5.47
N ARG A 65 11.74 0.41 -4.41
CA ARG A 65 10.86 -0.60 -3.82
C ARG A 65 11.14 -0.81 -2.35
N ILE A 66 10.12 -0.67 -1.53
CA ILE A 66 10.14 -0.96 -0.10
C ILE A 66 8.95 -1.86 0.24
N VAL A 67 9.14 -2.77 1.18
CA VAL A 67 8.07 -3.63 1.71
C VAL A 67 7.91 -3.38 3.20
N GLY A 68 6.72 -3.59 3.71
CA GLY A 68 6.39 -3.44 5.12
C GLY A 68 5.50 -4.58 5.60
N HIS A 69 5.58 -4.90 6.88
CA HIS A 69 4.63 -5.81 7.51
C HIS A 69 4.04 -5.18 8.77
N ASP A 70 2.70 -5.08 8.79
CA ASP A 70 1.93 -4.65 9.93
C ASP A 70 1.44 -5.89 10.69
N TYR A 71 2.10 -6.19 11.81
CA TYR A 71 1.79 -7.38 12.62
C TYR A 71 0.46 -7.27 13.37
N ASP A 72 -0.01 -6.05 13.65
CA ASP A 72 -1.26 -5.82 14.37
C ASP A 72 -2.47 -6.14 13.50
N THR A 73 -2.40 -5.81 12.20
CA THR A 73 -3.49 -6.01 11.25
C THR A 73 -3.27 -7.19 10.29
N ASN A 74 -2.10 -7.84 10.35
CA ASN A 74 -1.64 -8.90 9.43
C ASN A 74 -1.71 -8.46 7.95
N VAL A 75 -1.22 -7.24 7.69
CA VAL A 75 -1.20 -6.64 6.35
C VAL A 75 0.24 -6.53 5.87
N TYR A 76 0.50 -7.14 4.71
CA TYR A 76 1.72 -6.93 3.95
C TYR A 76 1.56 -5.72 3.04
N ILE A 77 2.60 -4.91 3.00
CA ILE A 77 2.63 -3.64 2.29
C ILE A 77 3.77 -3.70 1.29
N GLU A 78 3.49 -3.32 0.06
CA GLU A 78 4.51 -3.15 -0.97
C GLU A 78 4.32 -1.79 -1.64
N LEU A 79 5.40 -1.01 -1.66
CA LEU A 79 5.46 0.29 -2.30
C LEU A 79 6.57 0.27 -3.34
N PHE A 80 6.24 0.64 -4.57
CA PHE A 80 7.25 0.76 -5.61
C PHE A 80 6.94 1.86 -6.62
N LYS A 81 7.99 2.42 -7.21
CA LYS A 81 7.89 3.38 -8.30
C LYS A 81 7.84 2.63 -9.63
N GLU A 82 6.84 2.94 -10.46
CA GLU A 82 6.72 2.40 -11.81
C GLU A 82 7.91 2.85 -12.67
N ARG A 83 8.55 1.91 -13.38
CA ARG A 83 9.74 2.22 -14.18
C ARG A 83 9.39 3.15 -15.34
N GLY A 84 10.13 4.25 -15.48
CA GLY A 84 9.90 5.23 -16.57
C GLY A 84 8.72 6.15 -16.33
N SER A 85 8.17 6.18 -15.11
CA SER A 85 6.98 6.92 -14.72
C SER A 85 7.20 7.60 -13.36
N ASN A 86 6.42 8.63 -13.04
CA ASN A 86 6.39 9.24 -11.71
C ASN A 86 5.35 8.60 -10.79
N LYS A 87 4.70 7.53 -11.24
CA LYS A 87 3.68 6.84 -10.47
C LYS A 87 4.28 5.97 -9.38
N VAL A 88 3.62 5.97 -8.23
CA VAL A 88 3.88 5.06 -7.11
C VAL A 88 2.71 4.11 -6.99
N ILE A 89 3.01 2.83 -6.88
CA ILE A 89 2.02 1.77 -6.71
C ILE A 89 2.15 1.26 -5.28
N LEU A 90 1.03 1.27 -4.57
CA LEU A 90 0.85 0.69 -3.25
C LEU A 90 0.01 -0.58 -3.38
N ILE A 91 0.51 -1.69 -2.86
CA ILE A 91 -0.24 -2.94 -2.69
C ILE A 91 -0.34 -3.24 -1.20
N LEU A 92 -1.57 -3.39 -0.73
CA LEU A 92 -1.89 -3.86 0.61
C LEU A 92 -2.50 -5.25 0.50
N GLN A 93 -1.87 -6.24 1.11
CA GLN A 93 -2.32 -7.63 1.13
C GLN A 93 -2.65 -8.04 2.56
N LYS A 94 -3.94 -8.20 2.85
CA LYS A 94 -4.38 -8.83 4.09
C LYS A 94 -4.16 -10.33 4.02
N ARG A 95 -3.47 -10.87 5.03
CA ARG A 95 -3.35 -12.32 5.24
C ARG A 95 -4.29 -12.77 6.36
N ASN A 96 -4.68 -14.05 6.30
CA ASN A 96 -5.48 -14.72 7.32
C ASN A 96 -4.57 -15.49 8.27
#